data_AF-A0A1M7G4M9-F1
#
_entry.id   AF-A0A1M7G4M9-F1
#
_cell.length_a   1.000
_cell.length_b   1.000
_cell.length_c   1.000
_cell.angle_alpha   90.00
_cell.angle_beta   90.00
_cell.angle_gamma   90.00
#
_symmetry.space_group_name_H-M   'P 1'
#
loop_
_entity.id
_entity.type
_entity.pdbx_description
1 polymer ?
#
loop_
_entity_poly.entity_id
_entity_poly.type
_entity_poly.pdbx_seq_one_letter_code
_entity_poly.pdbx_strand_id
1 'polypeptide(L)'
;MGKAHKEEFKIFKEKFHDEFEFSSRQEVGSTTYALGSNRLGYWLLKIQDNKPSAYFLGLSFSHYYINKIQEQPIVKDGFLQLEGSLVKFIEVGGLPVYHDYSAIEDGKLFKINLKDVCRDSDNDGYNDIFEKSFGLNENNKDTDGDGVDDFNDLNPMFKSEKNKFVQLYEMLLPQYSGIENFKNLHYSFEVFSSDCDYFHQIDPSIRVLFLPEDKEKQSYYTRVTDVVNHGVSKLKRDHKAPDYYYIETWGSSYSTEYSAAFKDGKWILTNIGSIVI
;
A
#
# COMPACT_ATOMS: atom_id res chain seq x y z
N MET A 1 14.67 -5.64 16.91
CA MET A 1 14.41 -4.44 17.73
C MET A 1 14.78 -4.71 19.19
N GLY A 2 15.54 -3.81 19.81
CA GLY A 2 15.89 -3.90 21.24
C GLY A 2 14.70 -3.56 22.16
N LYS A 3 14.78 -3.98 23.43
CA LYS A 3 13.73 -3.77 24.44
C LYS A 3 13.36 -2.29 24.62
N ALA A 4 14.35 -1.38 24.57
CA ALA A 4 14.14 0.06 24.72
C ALA A 4 13.28 0.66 23.59
N HIS A 5 13.55 0.28 22.34
CA HIS A 5 12.79 0.74 21.18
C HIS A 5 11.32 0.28 21.24
N LYS A 6 11.07 -0.97 21.69
CA LYS A 6 9.69 -1.46 21.87
C LYS A 6 8.91 -0.64 22.90
N GLU A 7 9.56 -0.22 23.99
CA GLU A 7 8.89 0.57 25.03
C GLU A 7 8.65 2.02 24.57
N GLU A 8 9.62 2.62 23.87
CA GLU A 8 9.52 3.98 23.33
C GLU A 8 8.32 4.17 22.39
N PHE A 9 8.06 3.19 21.52
CA PHE A 9 6.99 3.23 20.54
C PHE A 9 5.75 2.41 20.93
N LYS A 10 5.65 1.98 22.20
CA LYS A 10 4.56 1.14 22.68
C LYS A 10 3.18 1.73 22.40
N ILE A 11 2.98 3.02 22.68
CA ILE A 11 1.70 3.70 22.42
C ILE A 11 1.35 3.71 20.92
N PHE A 12 2.33 3.87 20.04
CA PHE A 12 2.11 3.83 18.59
C PHE A 12 1.76 2.42 18.13
N LYS A 13 2.47 1.39 18.63
CA LYS A 13 2.16 -0.02 18.36
C LYS A 13 0.73 -0.39 18.76
N GLU A 14 0.30 0.05 19.95
CA GLU A 14 -1.05 -0.19 20.46
C GLU A 14 -2.13 0.53 19.62
N LYS A 15 -1.85 1.76 19.17
CA LYS A 15 -2.81 2.60 18.44
C LYS A 15 -2.90 2.33 16.94
N PHE A 16 -1.82 1.84 16.34
CA PHE A 16 -1.71 1.56 14.92
C PHE A 16 -1.48 0.07 14.64
N HIS A 17 -1.83 -0.82 15.57
CA HIS A 17 -1.81 -2.28 15.38
C HIS A 17 -0.52 -2.87 14.77
N ASP A 18 0.64 -2.24 15.06
CA ASP A 18 1.96 -2.58 14.49
C ASP A 18 2.03 -2.50 12.94
N GLU A 19 1.19 -1.67 12.29
CA GLU A 19 1.16 -1.46 10.83
C GLU A 19 2.37 -0.70 10.27
N PHE A 20 3.24 -0.17 11.15
CA PHE A 20 4.39 0.64 10.78
C PHE A 20 5.67 0.17 11.45
N GLU A 21 6.79 0.33 10.75
CA GLU A 21 8.07 0.54 11.41
C GLU A 21 8.10 1.97 12.00
N PHE A 22 8.53 2.09 13.25
CA PHE A 22 8.56 3.36 13.95
C PHE A 22 9.99 3.86 14.16
N SER A 23 10.17 5.16 13.99
CA SER A 23 11.42 5.87 14.22
C SER A 23 11.13 7.33 14.61
N SER A 24 12.15 8.03 15.11
CA SER A 24 12.09 9.44 15.51
C SER A 24 10.80 9.89 16.23
N ARG A 25 10.79 9.81 17.55
CA ARG A 25 9.66 10.24 18.40
C ARG A 25 9.86 11.67 18.89
N GLN A 26 8.78 12.46 18.87
CA GLN A 26 8.79 13.83 19.41
C GLN A 26 7.49 14.15 20.15
N GLU A 27 7.61 14.77 21.32
CA GLU A 27 6.45 15.32 22.05
C GLU A 27 6.38 16.84 21.87
N VAL A 28 5.17 17.35 21.58
CA VAL A 28 4.88 18.79 21.47
C VAL A 28 3.53 19.07 22.12
N GLY A 29 3.54 19.63 23.34
CA GLY A 29 2.32 19.85 24.11
C GLY A 29 1.59 18.53 24.41
N SER A 30 0.30 18.43 24.06
CA SER A 30 -0.49 17.19 24.20
C SER A 30 -0.37 16.23 23.00
N THR A 31 0.48 16.55 22.02
CA THR A 31 0.65 15.75 20.81
C THR A 31 1.97 14.99 20.84
N THR A 32 1.92 13.71 20.53
CA THR A 32 3.11 12.89 20.26
C THR A 32 3.18 12.58 18.77
N TYR A 33 4.33 12.84 18.18
CA TYR A 33 4.65 12.52 16.79
C TYR A 33 5.65 11.38 16.72
N ALA A 34 5.57 10.61 15.65
CA ALA A 34 6.60 9.67 15.25
C ALA A 34 6.73 9.62 13.72
N LEU A 35 7.91 9.27 13.22
CA LEU A 35 8.08 8.87 11.83
C LEU A 35 7.70 7.39 11.70
N GLY A 36 6.69 7.12 10.89
CA GLY A 36 6.29 5.78 10.48
C GLY A 36 6.79 5.44 9.09
N SER A 37 6.98 4.15 8.81
CA SER A 37 7.14 3.66 7.45
C SER A 37 6.51 2.28 7.30
N ASN A 38 5.86 2.03 6.18
CA ASN A 38 5.38 0.71 5.78
C ASN A 38 5.81 0.46 4.32
N ARG A 39 5.29 -0.59 3.68
CA ARG A 39 5.64 -0.91 2.29
C ARG A 39 5.26 0.20 1.29
N LEU A 40 4.25 1.01 1.61
CA LEU A 40 3.80 2.08 0.73
C LEU A 40 4.75 3.27 0.73
N GLY A 41 5.41 3.58 1.85
CA GLY A 41 6.31 4.74 1.98
C GLY A 41 6.42 5.25 3.42
N TYR A 42 6.82 6.52 3.54
CA TYR A 42 6.94 7.21 4.82
C TYR A 42 5.65 7.90 5.26
N TRP A 43 5.44 7.95 6.58
CA TRP A 43 4.24 8.49 7.22
C TRP A 43 4.61 9.38 8.41
N LEU A 44 3.89 10.49 8.59
CA LEU A 44 3.88 11.20 9.87
C LEU A 44 2.77 10.59 10.73
N LEU A 45 3.15 10.00 11.86
CA LEU A 45 2.21 9.49 12.84
C LEU A 45 1.99 10.55 13.91
N LYS A 46 0.73 10.76 14.28
CA LYS A 46 0.32 11.76 15.26
C LYS A 46 -0.65 11.11 16.23
N ILE A 47 -0.42 11.32 17.53
CA ILE A 47 -1.37 10.99 18.59
C ILE A 47 -1.62 12.28 19.36
N GLN A 48 -2.82 12.84 19.22
CA GLN A 48 -3.24 14.05 19.93
C GLN A 48 -4.45 13.70 20.79
N ASP A 49 -4.38 13.97 22.09
CA ASP A 49 -5.47 13.71 23.04
C ASP A 49 -6.01 12.26 22.92
N ASN A 50 -5.08 11.29 22.81
CA ASN A 50 -5.33 9.85 22.66
C ASN A 50 -5.98 9.42 21.33
N LYS A 51 -6.13 10.33 20.35
CA LYS A 51 -6.63 10.06 19.00
C LYS A 51 -5.46 9.90 18.02
N PRO A 52 -5.29 8.73 17.41
CA PRO A 52 -4.25 8.50 16.40
C PRO A 52 -4.68 9.00 15.02
N SER A 53 -3.72 9.50 14.25
CA SER A 53 -3.84 9.83 12.82
C SER A 53 -2.49 9.53 12.14
N ALA A 54 -2.52 8.98 10.93
CA ALA A 54 -1.32 8.77 10.13
C ALA A 54 -1.46 9.51 8.80
N TYR A 55 -0.42 10.26 8.42
CA TYR A 55 -0.43 11.09 7.23
C TYR A 55 0.66 10.61 6.27
N PHE A 56 0.27 10.20 5.07
CA PHE A 56 1.22 9.77 4.05
C PHE A 56 2.04 10.94 3.55
N LEU A 57 3.36 10.76 3.43
CA LEU A 57 4.26 11.84 3.05
C LEU A 57 4.50 11.95 1.54
N GLY A 58 4.11 10.93 0.75
CA GLY A 58 4.42 10.88 -0.68
C GLY A 58 5.91 10.76 -0.97
N LEU A 59 6.72 10.38 0.03
CA LEU A 59 8.15 10.16 -0.10
C LEU A 59 8.41 8.67 -0.36
N SER A 60 8.85 8.36 -1.57
CA SER A 60 9.13 6.99 -2.02
C SER A 60 10.54 6.55 -1.63
N PHE A 61 10.71 5.31 -1.20
CA PHE A 61 12.02 4.72 -0.91
C PHE A 61 12.97 4.73 -2.13
N SER A 62 12.43 4.76 -3.35
CA SER A 62 13.20 4.84 -4.60
C SER A 62 14.02 6.12 -4.74
N HIS A 63 13.54 7.20 -4.12
CA HIS A 63 14.06 8.56 -4.29
C HIS A 63 14.54 9.17 -2.98
N TYR A 64 14.04 8.67 -1.85
CA TYR A 64 14.28 9.22 -0.52
C TYR A 64 14.75 8.14 0.44
N TYR A 65 15.85 8.41 1.11
CA TYR A 65 16.22 7.72 2.34
C TYR A 65 16.06 8.70 3.49
N ILE A 66 15.14 8.43 4.42
CA ILE A 66 14.96 9.24 5.62
C ILE A 66 15.70 8.60 6.79
N ASN A 67 16.53 9.38 7.49
CA ASN A 67 17.32 8.88 8.60
C ASN A 67 16.39 8.40 9.73
N LYS A 68 16.60 7.18 10.25
CA LYS A 68 15.81 6.67 11.39
C LYS A 68 16.04 7.48 12.67
N ILE A 69 17.23 8.05 12.82
CA ILE A 69 17.58 8.96 13.90
C ILE A 69 17.65 10.36 13.28
N GLN A 70 16.89 11.28 13.87
CA GLN A 70 16.84 12.69 13.47
C GLN A 70 17.54 13.50 14.55
N GLU A 71 18.51 14.33 14.19
CA GLU A 71 19.23 15.18 15.14
C GLU A 71 18.38 16.38 15.56
N GLN A 72 17.57 16.88 14.64
CA GLN A 72 16.62 17.97 14.89
C GLN A 72 15.19 17.45 15.16
N PRO A 73 14.37 18.23 15.88
CA PRO A 73 12.94 17.92 16.02
C PRO A 73 12.27 17.79 14.65
N ILE A 74 11.50 16.73 14.44
CA ILE A 74 10.81 16.47 13.17
C ILE A 74 9.65 17.43 12.91
N VAL A 75 9.05 17.99 13.96
CA VAL A 75 8.02 19.03 13.85
C VAL A 75 8.55 20.30 14.50
N LYS A 76 8.68 21.36 13.70
CA LYS A 76 9.19 22.66 14.16
C LYS A 76 8.63 23.81 13.31
N ASP A 77 8.22 24.89 13.97
CA ASP A 77 7.78 26.14 13.35
C ASP A 77 6.67 25.97 12.28
N GLY A 78 5.78 25.00 12.47
CA GLY A 78 4.68 24.69 11.52
C GLY A 78 5.09 23.81 10.33
N PHE A 79 6.29 23.25 10.34
CA PHE A 79 6.79 22.33 9.32
C PHE A 79 7.08 20.95 9.90
N LEU A 80 6.83 19.93 9.07
CA LEU A 80 7.53 18.66 9.15
C LEU A 80 8.90 18.86 8.50
N GLN A 81 9.96 18.51 9.20
CA GLN A 81 11.33 18.57 8.72
C GLN A 81 12.04 17.22 8.94
N LEU A 82 12.66 16.69 7.90
CA LEU A 82 13.25 15.36 7.91
C LEU A 82 14.65 15.39 7.30
N GLU A 83 15.62 14.91 8.05
CA GLU A 83 16.99 14.67 7.63
C GLU A 83 17.05 13.36 6.84
N GLY A 84 17.75 13.38 5.71
CA GLY A 84 17.88 12.22 4.85
C GLY A 84 18.70 12.51 3.59
N SER A 85 18.54 11.65 2.60
CA SER A 85 19.31 11.67 1.37
C SER A 85 18.38 11.48 0.17
N LEU A 86 18.73 12.12 -0.95
CA LEU A 86 18.18 11.74 -2.24
C LEU A 86 18.94 10.52 -2.73
N VAL A 87 18.21 9.45 -3.05
CA VAL A 87 18.80 8.18 -3.50
C VAL A 87 18.33 7.83 -4.90
N LYS A 88 19.09 6.95 -5.55
CA LYS A 88 18.67 6.24 -6.75
C LYS A 88 18.76 4.75 -6.50
N PHE A 89 17.77 4.01 -6.99
CA PHE A 89 17.88 2.56 -7.11
C PHE A 89 19.07 2.17 -8.00
N ILE A 90 19.86 1.23 -7.50
CA ILE A 90 20.83 0.49 -8.30
C ILE A 90 20.36 -0.96 -8.38
N GLU A 91 20.09 -1.44 -9.59
CA GLU A 91 19.97 -2.88 -9.82
C GLU A 91 21.35 -3.52 -9.64
N VAL A 92 21.53 -4.26 -8.55
CA VAL A 92 22.72 -5.09 -8.35
C VAL A 92 22.51 -6.41 -9.09
N GLY A 93 23.18 -6.57 -10.24
CA GLY A 93 23.05 -7.77 -11.06
C GLY A 93 23.37 -9.06 -10.28
N GLY A 94 22.48 -10.05 -10.38
CA GLY A 94 22.73 -11.43 -9.92
C GLY A 94 21.98 -11.90 -8.66
N LEU A 95 21.16 -11.06 -8.01
CA LEU A 95 20.30 -11.47 -6.90
C LEU A 95 18.92 -10.79 -7.00
N PRO A 96 17.77 -11.52 -6.94
CA PRO A 96 16.45 -10.95 -7.22
C PRO A 96 15.89 -9.99 -6.15
N VAL A 97 16.60 -9.71 -5.06
CA VAL A 97 15.98 -9.10 -3.86
C VAL A 97 16.91 -8.18 -3.05
N TYR A 98 18.01 -7.70 -3.63
CA TYR A 98 18.83 -6.69 -2.94
C TYR A 98 18.84 -5.39 -3.72
N HIS A 99 17.93 -4.50 -3.31
CA HIS A 99 17.91 -3.11 -3.72
C HIS A 99 19.03 -2.38 -2.97
N ASP A 100 20.12 -2.08 -3.66
CA ASP A 100 21.12 -1.15 -3.13
C ASP A 100 20.74 0.27 -3.55
N TYR A 101 21.01 1.21 -2.67
CA TYR A 101 20.71 2.62 -2.88
C TYR A 101 22.01 3.37 -2.96
N SER A 102 22.20 4.12 -4.05
CA SER A 102 23.28 5.11 -4.08
C SER A 102 22.70 6.47 -3.76
N ALA A 103 23.29 7.13 -2.76
CA ALA A 103 23.01 8.52 -2.49
C ALA A 103 23.45 9.36 -3.69
N ILE A 104 22.48 10.04 -4.31
CA ILE A 104 22.73 11.10 -5.29
C ILE A 104 23.20 12.34 -4.53
N GLU A 105 22.49 12.70 -3.46
CA GLU A 105 22.86 13.79 -2.58
C GLU A 105 22.54 13.43 -1.13
N ASP A 106 23.52 13.58 -0.25
CA ASP A 106 23.41 13.23 1.16
C ASP A 106 23.24 14.46 2.07
N GLY A 107 22.78 14.24 3.30
CA GLY A 107 22.68 15.26 4.35
C GLY A 107 21.67 16.37 4.05
N LYS A 108 20.54 16.03 3.42
CA LYS A 108 19.47 16.97 3.08
C LYS A 108 18.49 17.13 4.23
N LEU A 109 17.90 18.31 4.32
CA LEU A 109 16.76 18.60 5.18
C LEU A 109 15.54 18.86 4.31
N PHE A 110 14.64 17.89 4.25
CA PHE A 110 13.35 18.01 3.58
C PHE A 110 12.39 18.77 4.49
N LYS A 111 11.65 19.74 3.94
CA LYS A 111 10.65 20.50 4.68
C LYS A 111 9.32 20.49 3.97
N ILE A 112 8.26 20.15 4.69
CA ILE A 112 6.88 20.15 4.20
C ILE A 112 6.03 20.92 5.21
N ASN A 113 5.13 21.78 4.72
CA ASN A 113 4.20 22.48 5.61
C ASN A 113 3.31 21.46 6.32
N LEU A 114 3.24 21.52 7.64
CA LEU A 114 2.47 20.54 8.42
C LEU A 114 0.97 20.58 8.07
N LYS A 115 0.44 21.74 7.67
CA LYS A 115 -0.95 21.87 7.23
C LYS A 115 -1.22 21.16 5.90
N ASP A 116 -0.23 21.07 5.03
CA ASP A 116 -0.36 20.40 3.74
C ASP A 116 -0.23 18.88 3.92
N VAL A 117 0.67 18.43 4.81
CA VAL A 117 0.78 17.01 5.19
C VAL A 117 -0.51 16.51 5.82
N CYS A 118 -1.08 17.28 6.75
CA CYS A 118 -2.27 16.90 7.50
C CYS A 118 -3.59 17.27 6.83
N ARG A 119 -3.58 17.68 5.56
CA ARG A 119 -4.80 18.01 4.83
C ARG A 119 -5.54 16.73 4.44
N ASP A 120 -6.80 16.68 4.79
CA ASP A 120 -7.77 15.63 4.50
C ASP A 120 -9.06 16.40 4.14
N SER A 121 -9.33 16.52 2.84
CA SER A 121 -10.27 17.53 2.33
C SER A 121 -11.73 17.08 2.45
N ASP A 122 -12.02 15.78 2.45
CA ASP A 122 -13.35 15.22 2.68
C ASP A 122 -13.56 14.65 4.10
N ASN A 123 -12.49 14.58 4.91
CA ASN A 123 -12.48 14.16 6.31
C ASN A 123 -12.85 12.69 6.51
N ASP A 124 -12.39 11.81 5.63
CA ASP A 124 -12.60 10.37 5.75
C ASP A 124 -11.54 9.66 6.63
N GLY A 125 -10.36 10.28 6.79
CA GLY A 125 -9.23 9.76 7.57
C GLY A 125 -7.94 9.54 6.76
N TYR A 126 -8.01 9.48 5.44
CA TYR A 126 -6.85 9.54 4.56
C TYR A 126 -6.53 10.99 4.20
N ASN A 127 -5.24 11.30 4.06
CA ASN A 127 -4.83 12.65 3.70
C ASN A 127 -4.74 12.80 2.19
N ASP A 128 -4.96 14.01 1.66
CA ASP A 128 -4.97 14.32 0.23
C ASP A 128 -3.75 13.74 -0.53
N ILE A 129 -2.58 13.68 0.12
CA ILE A 129 -1.35 13.16 -0.47
C ILE A 129 -1.48 11.66 -0.73
N PHE A 130 -2.05 10.89 0.21
CA PHE A 130 -2.30 9.46 0.05
C PHE A 130 -3.25 9.23 -1.13
N GLU A 131 -4.40 9.89 -1.10
CA GLU A 131 -5.45 9.70 -2.08
C GLU A 131 -4.97 10.01 -3.50
N LYS A 132 -4.31 11.17 -3.69
CA LYS A 132 -3.68 11.53 -4.98
C LYS A 132 -2.59 10.57 -5.41
N SER A 133 -1.84 10.02 -4.45
CA SER A 133 -0.75 9.09 -4.74
C SER A 133 -1.27 7.75 -5.22
N PHE A 134 -2.42 7.29 -4.72
CA PHE A 134 -2.95 5.98 -5.08
C PHE A 134 -4.15 6.01 -6.03
N GLY A 135 -4.76 7.17 -6.27
CA GLY A 135 -5.85 7.33 -7.24
C GLY A 135 -7.25 7.36 -6.63
N LEU A 136 -7.35 7.65 -5.33
CA LEU A 136 -8.62 8.00 -4.67
C LEU A 136 -8.97 9.48 -4.91
N ASN A 137 -10.17 9.89 -4.52
CA ASN A 137 -10.68 11.24 -4.74
C ASN A 137 -10.70 12.06 -3.45
N GLU A 138 -9.75 12.99 -3.31
CA GLU A 138 -9.58 13.76 -2.06
C GLU A 138 -10.75 14.67 -1.65
N ASN A 139 -11.75 14.83 -2.52
CA ASN A 139 -12.92 15.65 -2.23
C ASN A 139 -14.19 14.80 -2.09
N ASN A 140 -14.06 13.48 -2.03
CA ASN A 140 -15.17 12.54 -1.94
C ASN A 140 -14.78 11.29 -1.15
N LYS A 141 -15.23 11.27 0.11
CA LYS A 141 -15.00 10.20 1.09
C LYS A 141 -15.41 8.78 0.68
N ASP A 142 -16.07 8.60 -0.47
CA ASP A 142 -16.61 7.34 -1.00
C ASP A 142 -16.32 7.37 -2.52
N THR A 143 -15.07 7.08 -2.86
CA THR A 143 -14.48 7.29 -4.18
C THR A 143 -15.25 6.54 -5.27
N ASP A 144 -15.68 5.32 -4.99
CA ASP A 144 -16.36 4.45 -5.94
C ASP A 144 -17.91 4.55 -5.89
N GLY A 145 -18.45 5.22 -4.87
CA GLY A 145 -19.87 5.49 -4.69
C GLY A 145 -20.68 4.27 -4.24
N ASP A 146 -20.05 3.30 -3.56
CA ASP A 146 -20.71 2.09 -3.09
C ASP A 146 -21.43 2.25 -1.74
N GLY A 147 -21.20 3.38 -1.06
CA GLY A 147 -21.82 3.76 0.21
C GLY A 147 -20.96 3.47 1.45
N VAL A 148 -19.74 2.96 1.30
CA VAL A 148 -18.72 2.84 2.34
C VAL A 148 -17.70 3.95 2.16
N ASP A 149 -17.19 4.51 3.26
CA ASP A 149 -16.13 5.51 3.13
C ASP A 149 -14.77 4.86 2.84
N ASP A 150 -13.88 5.53 2.10
CA ASP A 150 -12.62 4.92 1.61
C ASP A 150 -11.76 4.40 2.78
N PHE A 151 -11.77 5.14 3.90
CA PHE A 151 -11.08 4.74 5.12
C PHE A 151 -11.59 3.42 5.70
N ASN A 152 -12.88 3.10 5.62
CA ASN A 152 -13.46 1.85 6.10
C ASN A 152 -13.64 0.79 5.00
N ASP A 153 -13.45 1.14 3.73
CA ASP A 153 -13.61 0.22 2.61
C ASP A 153 -12.35 -0.59 2.28
N LEU A 154 -12.51 -1.91 2.17
CA LEU A 154 -11.42 -2.78 1.76
C LEU A 154 -11.10 -2.67 0.26
N ASN A 155 -12.00 -2.14 -0.55
CA ASN A 155 -11.80 -1.92 -1.98
C ASN A 155 -12.25 -0.51 -2.43
N PRO A 156 -11.63 0.55 -1.90
CA PRO A 156 -12.12 1.94 -2.04
C PRO A 156 -12.11 2.48 -3.48
N MET A 157 -11.52 1.75 -4.43
CA MET A 157 -11.41 2.18 -5.82
C MET A 157 -12.55 1.67 -6.69
N PHE A 158 -13.22 0.59 -6.28
CA PHE A 158 -14.13 -0.14 -7.16
C PHE A 158 -15.21 -0.88 -6.40
N LYS A 159 -16.44 -0.58 -6.80
CA LYS A 159 -17.61 -1.21 -6.24
C LYS A 159 -17.56 -2.73 -6.35
N SER A 160 -17.75 -3.39 -5.21
CA SER A 160 -17.81 -4.84 -5.12
C SER A 160 -19.07 -5.40 -5.80
N GLU A 161 -18.93 -6.47 -6.60
CA GLU A 161 -20.03 -7.11 -7.31
C GLU A 161 -20.04 -8.63 -7.11
N LYS A 162 -21.23 -9.23 -7.10
CA LYS A 162 -21.39 -10.69 -6.91
C LYS A 162 -21.69 -11.38 -8.22
N ASN A 163 -20.64 -11.86 -8.88
CA ASN A 163 -20.76 -12.71 -10.04
C ASN A 163 -19.70 -13.83 -10.06
N LYS A 164 -19.88 -14.81 -10.94
CA LYS A 164 -18.98 -15.96 -10.98
C LYS A 164 -17.54 -15.56 -11.28
N PHE A 165 -17.28 -14.58 -12.15
CA PHE A 165 -15.90 -14.21 -12.49
C PHE A 165 -15.22 -13.47 -11.34
N VAL A 166 -15.94 -12.63 -10.61
CA VAL A 166 -15.43 -12.04 -9.35
C VAL A 166 -15.03 -13.14 -8.37
N GLN A 167 -15.90 -14.14 -8.14
CA GLN A 167 -15.60 -15.28 -7.26
C GLN A 167 -14.35 -16.06 -7.70
N LEU A 168 -14.07 -16.14 -9.01
CA LEU A 168 -12.86 -16.77 -9.52
C LEU A 168 -11.62 -15.97 -9.09
N TYR A 169 -11.67 -14.65 -9.16
CA TYR A 169 -10.57 -13.79 -8.75
C TYR A 169 -10.37 -13.73 -7.23
N GLU A 170 -11.45 -13.79 -6.44
CA GLU A 170 -11.36 -13.91 -4.98
C GLU A 170 -10.58 -15.17 -4.55
N MET A 171 -10.70 -16.27 -5.30
CA MET A 171 -9.92 -17.49 -5.06
C MET A 171 -8.41 -17.33 -5.31
N LEU A 172 -7.99 -16.29 -6.02
CA LEU A 172 -6.59 -15.98 -6.35
C LEU A 172 -5.95 -15.01 -5.36
N LEU A 173 -6.72 -14.46 -4.41
CA LEU A 173 -6.18 -13.56 -3.39
C LEU A 173 -5.19 -14.27 -2.47
N PRO A 174 -4.12 -13.56 -2.02
CA PRO A 174 -3.15 -14.12 -1.10
C PRO A 174 -3.84 -14.54 0.21
N GLN A 175 -3.47 -15.71 0.73
CA GLN A 175 -3.97 -16.22 2.00
C GLN A 175 -2.91 -16.00 3.09
N TYR A 176 -3.25 -15.15 4.07
CA TYR A 176 -2.39 -14.86 5.20
C TYR A 176 -2.87 -15.61 6.44
N SER A 177 -2.04 -16.52 6.96
CA SER A 177 -2.34 -17.25 8.18
C SER A 177 -2.04 -16.41 9.43
N GLY A 178 -2.88 -16.50 10.45
CA GLY A 178 -2.61 -15.95 11.79
C GLY A 178 -2.96 -14.47 12.01
N ILE A 179 -3.59 -13.79 11.04
CA ILE A 179 -4.16 -12.46 11.25
C ILE A 179 -5.68 -12.59 11.40
N GLU A 180 -6.18 -12.27 12.59
CA GLU A 180 -7.58 -12.53 12.94
C GLU A 180 -8.56 -11.50 12.36
N ASN A 181 -8.10 -10.29 11.99
CA ASN A 181 -8.98 -9.27 11.42
C ASN A 181 -8.22 -8.16 10.66
N PHE A 182 -8.05 -8.33 9.35
CA PHE A 182 -7.48 -7.29 8.47
C PHE A 182 -8.33 -6.02 8.38
N LYS A 183 -9.63 -6.07 8.71
CA LYS A 183 -10.51 -4.90 8.58
C LYS A 183 -10.09 -3.71 9.45
N ASN A 184 -9.43 -4.00 10.57
CA ASN A 184 -8.97 -2.98 11.49
C ASN A 184 -7.61 -2.37 11.11
N LEU A 185 -6.94 -2.92 10.08
CA LEU A 185 -5.66 -2.45 9.59
C LEU A 185 -5.94 -1.42 8.47
N HIS A 186 -5.96 -0.14 8.84
CA HIS A 186 -6.38 0.94 7.95
C HIS A 186 -5.24 1.46 7.06
N TYR A 187 -4.00 1.04 7.33
CA TYR A 187 -2.80 1.51 6.63
C TYR A 187 -2.00 0.35 6.02
N SER A 188 -2.56 -0.86 6.01
CA SER A 188 -1.97 -2.07 5.45
C SER A 188 -2.72 -2.48 4.18
N PHE A 189 -2.07 -2.33 3.04
CA PHE A 189 -2.66 -2.55 1.73
C PHE A 189 -1.91 -3.62 0.94
N GLU A 190 -2.66 -4.42 0.19
CA GLU A 190 -2.14 -5.20 -0.94
C GLU A 190 -2.36 -4.43 -2.23
N VAL A 191 -1.27 -4.03 -2.87
CA VAL A 191 -1.32 -3.29 -4.13
C VAL A 191 -1.18 -4.28 -5.29
N PHE A 192 -2.24 -4.38 -6.09
CA PHE A 192 -2.30 -5.24 -7.27
C PHE A 192 -2.03 -4.46 -8.55
N SER A 193 -1.26 -5.03 -9.47
CA SER A 193 -1.23 -4.59 -10.88
C SER A 193 -2.21 -5.43 -11.69
N SER A 194 -3.28 -4.81 -12.19
CA SER A 194 -4.26 -5.50 -13.05
C SER A 194 -5.13 -4.52 -13.81
N ASP A 195 -5.37 -4.81 -15.09
CA ASP A 195 -6.38 -4.12 -15.91
C ASP A 195 -7.68 -4.96 -16.04
N CYS A 196 -7.94 -5.90 -15.13
CA CYS A 196 -9.12 -6.77 -15.21
C CYS A 196 -10.32 -6.26 -14.40
N ASP A 197 -11.37 -5.83 -15.10
CA ASP A 197 -12.61 -5.32 -14.50
C ASP A 197 -13.28 -6.29 -13.50
N TYR A 198 -13.25 -7.61 -13.77
CA TYR A 198 -13.81 -8.59 -12.83
C TYR A 198 -12.98 -8.70 -11.55
N PHE A 199 -11.67 -8.46 -11.62
CA PHE A 199 -10.83 -8.49 -10.44
C PHE A 199 -10.98 -7.21 -9.61
N HIS A 200 -11.21 -6.08 -10.28
CA HIS A 200 -11.49 -4.82 -9.60
C HIS A 200 -12.75 -4.88 -8.74
N GLN A 201 -13.72 -5.74 -9.08
CA GLN A 201 -15.02 -5.82 -8.38
C GLN A 201 -15.07 -6.84 -7.22
N ILE A 202 -13.93 -7.28 -6.70
CA ILE A 202 -13.88 -8.25 -5.58
C ILE A 202 -14.40 -7.66 -4.27
N ASP A 203 -14.90 -8.53 -3.38
CA ASP A 203 -15.13 -8.25 -1.96
C ASP A 203 -13.99 -8.88 -1.14
N PRO A 204 -12.84 -8.19 -0.98
CA PRO A 204 -11.64 -8.81 -0.44
C PRO A 204 -11.69 -8.91 1.09
N SER A 205 -10.92 -9.83 1.66
CA SER A 205 -10.75 -9.92 3.12
C SER A 205 -9.62 -9.04 3.66
N ILE A 206 -8.83 -8.42 2.77
CA ILE A 206 -7.72 -7.52 3.06
C ILE A 206 -7.92 -6.25 2.24
N ARG A 207 -7.42 -5.11 2.72
CA ARG A 207 -7.53 -3.85 2.00
C ARG A 207 -6.65 -3.89 0.76
N VAL A 208 -7.22 -3.54 -0.39
CA VAL A 208 -6.53 -3.61 -1.68
C VAL A 208 -6.48 -2.24 -2.36
N LEU A 209 -5.47 -2.05 -3.20
CA LEU A 209 -5.42 -0.97 -4.19
C LEU A 209 -5.07 -1.59 -5.53
N PHE A 210 -5.54 -1.00 -6.62
CA PHE A 210 -5.24 -1.46 -7.96
C PHE A 210 -4.49 -0.38 -8.73
N LEU A 211 -3.39 -0.80 -9.37
CA LEU A 211 -2.63 0.03 -10.29
C LEU A 211 -2.83 -0.49 -11.72
N PRO A 212 -3.03 0.41 -12.69
CA PRO A 212 -3.01 0.05 -14.10
C PRO A 212 -1.70 -0.66 -14.47
N GLU A 213 -1.78 -1.68 -15.33
CA GLU A 213 -0.59 -2.37 -15.85
C GLU A 213 0.29 -1.40 -16.68
N ASP A 214 -0.35 -0.44 -17.34
CA ASP A 214 0.31 0.66 -18.05
C ASP A 214 0.80 1.74 -17.07
N LYS A 215 2.13 1.81 -16.88
CA LYS A 215 2.81 2.78 -16.02
C LYS A 215 2.51 4.24 -16.38
N GLU A 216 2.13 4.57 -17.60
CA GLU A 216 1.78 5.95 -17.98
C GLU A 216 0.40 6.38 -17.48
N LYS A 217 -0.45 5.44 -17.07
CA LYS A 217 -1.75 5.70 -16.45
C LYS A 217 -1.67 5.78 -14.93
N GLN A 218 -0.51 5.47 -14.35
CA GLN A 218 -0.28 5.54 -12.91
C GLN A 218 -0.03 7.00 -12.47
N SER A 219 -0.30 7.28 -11.19
CA SER A 219 0.07 8.54 -10.57
C SER A 219 1.59 8.75 -10.62
N TYR A 220 2.06 9.99 -10.41
CA TYR A 220 3.50 10.24 -10.32
C TYR A 220 4.16 9.33 -9.27
N TYR A 221 3.55 9.19 -8.09
CA TYR A 221 4.08 8.38 -6.99
C TYR A 221 4.23 6.91 -7.38
N THR A 222 3.14 6.29 -7.84
CA THR A 222 3.08 4.86 -8.18
C THR A 222 3.91 4.51 -9.41
N ARG A 223 4.08 5.43 -10.35
CA ARG A 223 4.96 5.25 -11.52
C ARG A 223 6.43 5.13 -11.13
N VAL A 224 6.88 5.87 -10.11
CA VAL A 224 8.30 5.96 -9.73
C VAL A 224 8.68 5.16 -8.48
N THR A 225 7.71 4.44 -7.90
CA THR A 225 7.91 3.57 -6.74
C THR A 225 7.52 2.14 -7.07
N ASP A 226 8.23 1.18 -6.46
CA ASP A 226 7.85 -0.22 -6.52
C ASP A 226 7.06 -0.59 -5.25
N VAL A 227 5.73 -0.49 -5.37
CA VAL A 227 4.78 -0.80 -4.29
C VAL A 227 3.87 -1.99 -4.62
N VAL A 228 3.95 -2.51 -5.84
CA VAL A 228 3.10 -3.62 -6.30
C VAL A 228 3.51 -4.89 -5.57
N ASN A 229 2.57 -5.51 -4.88
CA ASN A 229 2.80 -6.78 -4.19
C ASN A 229 2.55 -7.96 -5.13
N HIS A 230 1.49 -7.84 -5.92
CA HIS A 230 0.94 -8.90 -6.72
C HIS A 230 0.43 -8.35 -8.05
N GLY A 231 0.29 -9.20 -9.05
CA GLY A 231 -0.49 -8.86 -10.22
C GLY A 231 -1.30 -10.04 -10.70
N VAL A 232 -2.38 -9.72 -11.39
CA VAL A 232 -3.29 -10.72 -11.94
C VAL A 232 -3.72 -10.26 -13.33
N SER A 233 -3.59 -11.15 -14.30
CA SER A 233 -3.91 -10.82 -15.68
C SER A 233 -5.40 -10.88 -15.97
N LYS A 234 -5.78 -10.27 -17.09
CA LYS A 234 -7.10 -10.44 -17.70
C LYS A 234 -7.36 -11.90 -18.02
N LEU A 235 -8.61 -12.31 -17.81
CA LEU A 235 -9.11 -13.62 -18.15
C LEU A 235 -8.98 -13.90 -19.66
N LYS A 236 -8.19 -14.90 -20.04
CA LYS A 236 -8.05 -15.34 -21.44
C LYS A 236 -8.91 -16.57 -21.68
N ARG A 237 -9.85 -16.51 -22.62
CA ARG A 237 -10.71 -17.65 -22.97
C ARG A 237 -10.02 -18.58 -23.96
N ASP A 238 -10.12 -19.89 -23.75
CA ASP A 238 -9.66 -20.87 -24.74
C ASP A 238 -10.58 -20.88 -25.97
N HIS A 239 -10.00 -20.73 -27.16
CA HIS A 239 -10.74 -20.72 -28.42
C HIS A 239 -11.30 -22.09 -28.84
N LYS A 240 -10.67 -23.18 -28.40
CA LYS A 240 -11.03 -24.57 -28.70
C LYS A 240 -11.90 -25.19 -27.61
N ALA A 241 -11.78 -24.70 -26.37
CA ALA A 241 -12.56 -25.17 -25.22
C ALA A 241 -13.22 -23.98 -24.51
N PRO A 242 -14.37 -23.47 -25.00
CA PRO A 242 -14.94 -22.20 -24.55
C PRO A 242 -15.34 -22.12 -23.06
N ASP A 243 -15.32 -23.24 -22.33
CA ASP A 243 -15.57 -23.36 -20.89
C ASP A 243 -14.28 -23.27 -20.04
N TYR A 244 -13.13 -23.18 -20.70
CA TYR A 244 -11.81 -23.06 -20.08
C TYR A 244 -11.25 -21.66 -20.26
N TYR A 245 -10.65 -21.17 -19.20
CA TYR A 245 -10.00 -19.87 -19.13
C TYR A 245 -8.59 -20.02 -18.57
N TYR A 246 -7.74 -19.05 -18.90
CA TYR A 246 -6.39 -18.94 -18.41
C TYR A 246 -6.21 -17.62 -17.68
N ILE A 247 -5.55 -17.68 -16.53
CA ILE A 247 -5.21 -16.54 -15.69
C ILE A 247 -3.77 -16.72 -15.26
N GLU A 248 -3.03 -15.62 -15.24
CA GLU A 248 -1.68 -15.55 -14.69
C GLU A 248 -1.70 -14.66 -13.47
N THR A 249 -1.09 -15.11 -12.38
CA THR A 249 -0.79 -14.32 -11.20
C THR A 249 0.71 -14.18 -11.05
N TRP A 250 1.21 -13.07 -10.56
CA TRP A 250 2.63 -12.89 -10.26
C TRP A 250 2.84 -12.10 -8.98
N GLY A 251 4.04 -12.22 -8.43
CA GLY A 251 4.57 -11.38 -7.37
C GLY A 251 6.03 -11.04 -7.66
N SER A 252 6.74 -10.48 -6.68
CA SER A 252 8.12 -10.01 -6.87
C SER A 252 9.13 -11.08 -7.30
N SER A 253 8.87 -12.35 -7.00
CA SER A 253 9.81 -13.46 -7.25
C SER A 253 9.13 -14.71 -7.82
N TYR A 254 7.90 -14.59 -8.30
CA TYR A 254 7.18 -15.72 -8.87
C TYR A 254 6.16 -15.30 -9.90
N SER A 255 5.86 -16.20 -10.83
CA SER A 255 4.63 -16.18 -11.62
C SER A 255 3.98 -17.56 -11.59
N THR A 256 2.66 -17.60 -11.72
CA THR A 256 1.90 -18.84 -11.78
C THR A 256 0.77 -18.70 -12.78
N GLU A 257 0.68 -19.69 -13.65
CA GLU A 257 -0.37 -19.84 -14.64
C GLU A 257 -1.42 -20.82 -14.12
N TYR A 258 -2.68 -20.43 -14.22
CA TYR A 258 -3.83 -21.23 -13.88
C TYR A 258 -4.69 -21.47 -15.10
N SER A 259 -5.21 -22.69 -15.21
CA SER A 259 -6.43 -22.94 -15.97
C SER A 259 -7.64 -22.94 -15.02
N ALA A 260 -8.73 -22.34 -15.46
CA ALA A 260 -9.98 -22.25 -14.71
C ALA A 260 -11.13 -22.81 -15.55
N ALA A 261 -11.93 -23.70 -14.97
CA ALA A 261 -13.15 -24.22 -15.57
C ALA A 261 -14.34 -24.07 -14.62
N PHE A 262 -15.50 -23.69 -15.14
CA PHE A 262 -16.72 -23.57 -14.35
C PHE A 262 -17.59 -24.82 -14.54
N LYS A 263 -17.68 -25.67 -13.51
CA LYS A 263 -18.44 -26.94 -13.54
C LYS A 263 -19.35 -27.01 -12.32
N ASP A 264 -20.59 -27.45 -12.53
CA ASP A 264 -21.59 -27.64 -11.48
C ASP A 264 -21.75 -26.44 -10.52
N GLY A 265 -21.69 -25.23 -11.09
CA GLY A 265 -21.84 -23.98 -10.34
C GLY A 265 -20.61 -23.53 -9.56
N LYS A 266 -19.44 -24.16 -9.77
CA LYS A 266 -18.20 -23.83 -9.06
C LYS A 266 -17.01 -23.69 -10.01
N TRP A 267 -16.07 -22.85 -9.63
CA TRP A 267 -14.77 -22.77 -10.30
C TRP A 267 -13.85 -23.88 -9.84
N ILE A 268 -13.14 -24.47 -10.80
CA ILE A 268 -12.04 -25.38 -10.58
C ILE A 268 -10.79 -24.71 -11.15
N LEU A 269 -9.93 -24.24 -10.25
CA LEU A 269 -8.62 -23.69 -10.58
C LEU A 269 -7.58 -24.81 -10.54
N THR A 270 -6.79 -24.91 -11.61
CA THR A 270 -5.67 -25.85 -11.72
C THR A 270 -4.41 -25.06 -12.05
N ASN A 271 -3.41 -25.11 -11.17
CA ASN A 271 -2.07 -24.62 -11.49
C ASN A 271 -1.49 -25.47 -12.63
N ILE A 272 -1.16 -24.84 -13.74
CA ILE A 272 -0.60 -25.47 -14.94
C ILE A 272 0.87 -25.14 -15.17
N GLY A 273 1.43 -24.24 -14.37
CA GLY A 273 2.84 -23.86 -14.39
C GLY A 273 3.14 -22.79 -13.33
N SER A 274 4.32 -22.91 -12.71
CA SER A 274 4.85 -21.88 -11.81
C SER A 274 6.33 -21.65 -12.11
N ILE A 275 6.75 -20.39 -12.09
CA ILE A 275 8.15 -19.98 -12.24
C ILE A 275 8.54 -19.26 -10.96
N VAL A 276 9.71 -19.59 -10.42
CA VAL A 276 10.40 -18.80 -9.39
C VAL A 276 11.47 -17.99 -10.11
N ILE A 277 11.43 -16.66 -9.93
CA ILE A 277 12.31 -15.69 -10.58
C ILE A 277 13.51 -15.39 -9.69
#